data_AF-A0A437K6J4-F1
#
_entry.id   AF-A0A437K6J4-F1
#
_cell.length_a   1.000
_cell.length_b   1.000
_cell.length_c   1.000
_cell.angle_alpha   90.00
_cell.angle_beta   90.00
_cell.angle_gamma   90.00
#
_symmetry.space_group_name_H-M   'P 1'
#
loop_
_entity.id
_entity.type
_entity.pdbx_description
1 polymer ?
#
loop_
_entity_poly.entity_id
_entity_poly.type
_entity_poly.pdbx_seq_one_letter_code
_entity_poly.pdbx_strand_id
1 'polypeptide(L)'
;MEKLQFQFETSKPIQSATHIGVVGSGDLEIIIEPVEGTSTEVSVLTGSDGFGEVWGNVLERFFNRYPITANITIHDFGATPGVVQLRLNQALEVLRIEE
;
A
#
# COMPACT_ATOMS: atom_id res chain seq x y z
N MET A 1 11.84 3.65 14.10
CA MET A 1 11.43 2.73 13.02
C MET A 1 10.41 1.77 13.59
N GLU A 2 9.24 1.67 12.96
CA GLU A 2 8.12 0.85 13.42
C GLU A 2 7.63 -0.10 12.33
N LYS A 3 7.04 -1.23 12.76
CA LYS A 3 6.37 -2.19 11.88
C LYS A 3 4.88 -2.12 12.17
N LEU A 4 4.09 -1.87 11.13
CA LEU A 4 2.65 -1.81 11.19
C LEU A 4 2.06 -2.90 10.32
N GLN A 5 0.93 -3.45 10.75
CA GLN A 5 0.18 -4.48 10.06
C GLN A 5 -1.27 -4.04 9.95
N PHE A 6 -1.81 -4.08 8.74
CA PHE A 6 -3.20 -3.76 8.46
C PHE A 6 -3.84 -4.89 7.65
N GLN A 7 -5.14 -5.08 7.83
CA GLN A 7 -5.93 -6.01 7.05
C GLN A 7 -7.23 -5.34 6.62
N PHE A 8 -7.60 -5.53 5.36
CA PHE A 8 -8.82 -4.99 4.77
C PHE A 8 -9.59 -6.11 4.07
N GLU A 9 -10.90 -6.17 4.24
CA GLU A 9 -11.76 -7.03 3.43
C GLU A 9 -11.86 -6.47 2.01
N THR A 10 -11.59 -7.30 1.01
CA THR A 10 -11.44 -6.90 -0.40
C THR A 10 -12.06 -7.93 -1.34
N SER A 11 -12.32 -7.54 -2.59
CA SER A 11 -13.10 -8.38 -3.51
C SER A 11 -12.59 -8.42 -4.95
N LYS A 12 -11.56 -7.64 -5.28
CA LYS A 12 -11.01 -7.53 -6.64
C LYS A 12 -9.58 -8.10 -6.68
N PRO A 13 -9.37 -9.42 -6.82
CA PRO A 13 -8.02 -9.99 -6.89
C PRO A 13 -7.23 -9.47 -8.10
N ILE A 14 -5.95 -9.21 -7.89
CA ILE A 14 -5.01 -8.82 -8.94
C ILE A 14 -4.40 -10.04 -9.61
N GLN A 15 -3.92 -9.89 -10.85
CA GLN A 15 -3.39 -11.01 -11.65
C GLN A 15 -1.87 -11.01 -11.81
N SER A 16 -1.20 -9.91 -11.46
CA SER A 16 0.24 -9.74 -11.65
C SER A 16 0.84 -9.00 -10.46
N ALA A 17 2.12 -9.27 -10.17
CA ALA A 17 2.86 -8.49 -9.21
C ALA A 17 3.32 -7.14 -9.80
N THR A 18 3.51 -6.14 -8.95
CA THR A 18 4.12 -4.86 -9.32
C THR A 18 5.01 -4.33 -8.20
N HIS A 19 5.97 -3.48 -8.58
CA HIS A 19 6.86 -2.76 -7.67
C HIS A 19 6.95 -1.30 -8.11
N ILE A 20 6.77 -0.38 -7.17
CA ILE A 20 6.76 1.06 -7.41
C ILE A 20 7.62 1.75 -6.36
N GLY A 21 8.44 2.70 -6.80
CA GLY A 21 9.22 3.58 -5.91
C GLY A 21 10.52 2.96 -5.41
N VAL A 22 11.15 3.64 -4.46
CA VAL A 22 12.43 3.30 -3.84
C VAL A 22 12.46 3.79 -2.39
N VAL A 23 13.28 3.17 -1.55
CA VAL A 23 13.47 3.59 -0.15
C VAL A 23 14.48 4.73 -0.06
N GLY A 24 14.07 5.93 -0.50
CA GLY A 24 14.82 7.18 -0.40
C GLY A 24 14.18 8.15 0.58
N SER A 25 14.95 9.10 1.12
CA SER A 25 14.41 10.10 2.07
C SER A 25 13.22 10.85 1.46
N GLY A 26 12.07 10.78 2.13
CA GLY A 26 10.81 11.38 1.67
C GLY A 26 10.05 10.56 0.62
N ASP A 27 10.47 9.32 0.34
CA ASP A 27 9.83 8.39 -0.58
C ASP A 27 9.66 7.00 0.05
N LEU A 28 9.00 6.11 -0.68
CA LEU A 28 8.71 4.74 -0.30
C LEU A 28 8.78 3.80 -1.51
N GLU A 29 9.01 2.53 -1.23
CA GLU A 29 8.70 1.47 -2.19
C GLU A 29 7.44 0.71 -1.79
N ILE A 30 6.70 0.23 -2.78
CA ILE A 30 5.50 -0.59 -2.64
C ILE A 30 5.65 -1.81 -3.52
N ILE A 31 5.53 -2.99 -2.91
CA ILE A 31 5.49 -4.28 -3.60
C ILE A 31 4.07 -4.82 -3.41
N ILE A 32 3.40 -5.17 -4.50
CA ILE A 32 2.05 -5.74 -4.50
C ILE A 32 2.11 -7.07 -5.20
N GLU A 33 1.67 -8.13 -4.53
CA GLU A 33 1.69 -9.51 -5.02
C GLU A 33 0.28 -10.11 -5.05
N PRO A 34 -0.08 -10.90 -6.08
CA PRO A 34 -1.34 -11.64 -6.09
C PRO A 34 -1.44 -12.60 -4.89
N VAL A 35 -2.63 -12.70 -4.32
CA VAL A 35 -2.94 -13.64 -3.25
C VAL A 35 -4.33 -14.25 -3.48
N GLU A 36 -4.55 -15.46 -2.98
CA GLU A 36 -5.88 -16.06 -2.93
C GLU A 36 -6.64 -15.56 -1.69
N GLY A 37 -7.96 -15.40 -1.80
CA GLY A 37 -8.84 -15.06 -0.66
C GLY A 37 -9.69 -13.81 -0.89
N THR A 38 -10.17 -13.23 0.21
CA THR A 38 -11.09 -12.07 0.23
C THR A 38 -10.59 -10.93 1.11
N SER A 39 -9.28 -10.88 1.39
CA SER A 39 -8.68 -9.81 2.17
C SER A 39 -7.31 -9.43 1.66
N THR A 40 -6.95 -8.16 1.83
CA THR A 40 -5.60 -7.65 1.61
C THR A 40 -4.90 -7.43 2.93
N GLU A 41 -3.69 -7.98 3.03
CA GLU A 41 -2.76 -7.71 4.11
C GLU A 41 -1.77 -6.63 3.66
N VAL A 42 -1.51 -5.65 4.53
CA VAL A 42 -0.53 -4.59 4.28
C VAL A 42 0.48 -4.55 5.42
N SER A 43 1.73 -4.88 5.09
CA SER A 43 2.89 -4.73 5.96
C SER A 43 3.59 -3.41 5.67
N VAL A 44 3.73 -2.54 6.68
CA VAL A 44 4.48 -1.28 6.56
C VAL A 44 5.68 -1.30 7.49
N LEU A 45 6.88 -1.10 6.95
CA LEU A 45 8.07 -0.76 7.71
C LEU A 45 8.38 0.71 7.44
N THR A 46 8.21 1.56 8.44
CA THR A 46 8.42 3.01 8.30
C THR A 46 9.51 3.51 9.22
N GLY A 47 10.31 4.46 8.71
CA GLY A 47 11.25 5.24 9.52
C GLY A 47 10.60 6.26 10.45
N SER A 48 9.30 6.56 10.28
CA SER A 48 8.58 7.59 11.02
C SER A 48 7.68 6.98 12.09
N ASP A 49 8.07 7.10 13.36
CA ASP A 49 7.35 6.49 14.48
C ASP A 49 6.13 7.30 14.92
N GLY A 50 5.08 6.61 15.38
CA GLY A 50 3.89 7.24 15.96
C GLY A 50 2.84 7.70 14.93
N PHE A 51 2.97 7.28 13.67
CA PHE A 51 2.05 7.65 12.59
C PHE A 51 1.09 6.53 12.18
N GLY A 52 0.95 5.47 12.99
CA GLY A 52 0.07 4.33 12.69
C GLY A 52 -1.37 4.70 12.36
N GLU A 53 -1.97 5.68 13.05
CA GLU A 53 -3.32 6.17 12.75
C GLU A 53 -3.39 6.87 11.38
N VAL A 54 -2.37 7.66 11.03
CA VAL A 54 -2.30 8.33 9.72
C VAL A 54 -2.14 7.30 8.60
N TRP A 55 -1.32 6.27 8.80
CA TRP A 55 -1.20 5.14 7.88
C TRP A 55 -2.53 4.42 7.68
N GLY A 56 -3.23 4.10 8.79
CA GLY A 56 -4.55 3.48 8.75
C GLY A 56 -5.55 4.30 7.92
N ASN A 57 -5.62 5.61 8.17
CA ASN A 57 -6.50 6.52 7.43
C ASN A 57 -6.18 6.61 5.92
N VAL A 58 -4.90 6.59 5.54
CA VAL A 58 -4.49 6.60 4.12
C VAL A 58 -4.90 5.30 3.44
N LEU A 59 -4.61 4.16 4.08
CA LEU A 59 -4.93 2.84 3.53
C LEU A 59 -6.44 2.58 3.48
N GLU A 60 -7.19 2.95 4.51
CA GLU A 60 -8.65 2.82 4.54
C GLU A 60 -9.30 3.60 3.38
N ARG A 61 -8.87 4.84 3.14
CA ARG A 61 -9.34 5.63 1.99
C ARG A 61 -8.99 4.98 0.66
N PHE A 62 -7.80 4.39 0.55
CA PHE A 62 -7.38 3.67 -0.64
C PHE A 62 -8.26 2.43 -0.90
N PHE A 63 -8.46 1.55 0.09
CA PHE A 63 -9.25 0.32 -0.08
C PHE A 63 -10.75 0.56 -0.22
N ASN A 64 -11.29 1.63 0.39
CA ASN A 64 -12.67 2.05 0.16
C ASN A 64 -12.93 2.42 -1.31
N ARG A 65 -11.90 2.89 -2.02
CA ARG A 65 -11.96 3.24 -3.45
C ARG A 65 -11.62 2.04 -4.33
N TYR A 66 -10.59 1.30 -3.96
CA TYR A 66 -10.01 0.20 -4.73
C TYR A 66 -9.90 -1.05 -3.86
N PRO A 67 -10.95 -1.89 -3.77
CA PRO A 67 -10.97 -3.07 -2.92
C PRO A 67 -10.17 -4.23 -3.56
N ILE A 68 -8.91 -3.97 -3.91
CA ILE A 68 -8.01 -4.93 -4.53
C ILE A 68 -7.63 -6.01 -3.52
N THR A 69 -7.59 -7.28 -3.93
CA THR A 69 -7.12 -8.39 -3.10
C THR A 69 -5.69 -8.74 -3.48
N ALA A 70 -4.75 -8.51 -2.56
CA ALA A 70 -3.32 -8.66 -2.75
C ALA A 70 -2.59 -8.83 -1.40
N ASN A 71 -1.32 -9.24 -1.45
CA ASN A 71 -0.40 -9.00 -0.36
C ASN A 71 0.42 -7.74 -0.68
N ILE A 72 0.48 -6.77 0.24
CA ILE A 72 1.17 -5.50 0.04
C ILE A 72 2.28 -5.32 1.06
N THR A 73 3.49 -5.06 0.58
CA THR A 73 4.63 -4.68 1.40
C THR A 73 5.06 -3.25 1.08
N ILE A 74 5.20 -2.42 2.11
CA ILE A 74 5.63 -1.03 2.00
C ILE A 74 6.89 -0.83 2.86
N HIS A 75 7.95 -0.30 2.25
CA HIS A 75 9.10 0.21 3.00
C HIS A 75 9.19 1.71 2.78
N ASP A 76 8.99 2.46 3.86
CA ASP A 76 8.87 3.92 3.86
C ASP A 76 10.06 4.58 4.57
N PHE A 77 10.59 5.63 3.96
CA PHE A 77 11.61 6.48 4.56
C PHE A 77 11.13 7.93 4.71
N GLY A 78 9.96 8.09 5.34
CA GLY A 78 9.42 9.40 5.73
C GLY A 78 8.68 10.12 4.63
N ALA A 79 8.03 9.37 3.73
CA ALA A 79 7.16 9.92 2.71
C ALA A 79 5.94 10.62 3.34
N THR A 80 5.55 11.76 2.78
CA THR A 80 4.31 12.42 3.18
C THR A 80 3.10 11.59 2.71
N PRO A 81 1.93 11.70 3.37
CA PRO A 81 0.72 10.98 2.94
C PRO A 81 0.35 11.19 1.47
N GLY A 82 0.65 12.37 0.91
CA GLY A 82 0.43 12.65 -0.52
C GLY A 82 1.35 11.84 -1.43
N VAL A 83 2.61 11.63 -1.05
CA VAL A 83 3.55 10.78 -1.80
C VAL A 83 3.16 9.31 -1.69
N VAL A 84 2.72 8.86 -0.50
CA VAL A 84 2.17 7.50 -0.32
C VAL A 84 1.00 7.25 -1.27
N GLN A 85 0.03 8.17 -1.31
CA GLN A 85 -1.13 8.05 -2.20
C GLN A 85 -0.73 8.09 -3.68
N LEU A 86 0.24 8.92 -4.05
CA LEU A 86 0.78 8.96 -5.42
C LEU A 86 1.37 7.60 -5.84
N ARG A 87 2.21 6.98 -5.00
CA ARG A 87 2.82 5.68 -5.28
C ARG A 87 1.79 4.56 -5.37
N LEU A 88 0.78 4.56 -4.49
CA LEU A 88 -0.35 3.62 -4.56
C LEU A 88 -1.11 3.74 -5.89
N ASN A 89 -1.39 4.97 -6.33
CA ASN A 89 -2.08 5.20 -7.61
C ASN A 89 -1.23 4.76 -8.82
N GLN A 90 0.08 5.00 -8.79
CA GLN A 90 1.00 4.51 -9.82
C GLN A 90 1.01 2.97 -9.88
N ALA A 91 0.90 2.30 -8.73
CA ALA A 91 0.80 0.84 -8.70
C ALA A 91 -0.49 0.35 -9.37
N LEU A 92 -1.63 1.01 -9.11
CA LEU A 92 -2.89 0.72 -9.80
C LEU A 92 -2.79 0.91 -11.32
N GLU A 93 -2.11 1.97 -11.77
CA GLU A 93 -1.89 2.25 -13.19
C GLU A 93 -1.11 1.11 -13.88
N VAL A 94 -0.02 0.65 -13.27
CA VAL A 94 0.76 -0.49 -13.79
C VAL A 94 -0.07 -1.78 -13.81
N LEU A 95 -0.90 -1.99 -12.79
CA LEU A 95 -1.83 -3.12 -12.70
C LEU A 95 -3.06 -2.96 -13.61
N ARG A 96 -3.22 -1.81 -14.28
CA ARG A 96 -4.38 -1.45 -15.12
C ARG A 96 -5.71 -1.57 -14.37
N ILE A 97 -5.69 -1.17 -13.11
CA ILE A 97 -6.89 -1.15 -12.26
C ILE A 97 -7.48 0.25 -12.35
N GLU A 98 -8.67 0.31 -12.94
CA GLU A 98 -9.51 1.50 -12.99
C GLU A 98 -10.51 1.48 -11.82
N GLU A 99 -11.10 2.64 -11.54
CA GLU A 99 -12.08 2.81 -10.46
C GLU A 99 -13.36 2.01 -10.67
#